data_AF-A0A7R9GER2-F1
#
_entry.id   AF-A0A7R9GER2-F1
#
_cell.length_a   1.000
_cell.length_b   1.000
_cell.length_c   1.000
_cell.angle_alpha   90.00
_cell.angle_beta   90.00
_cell.angle_gamma   90.00
#
_symmetry.space_group_name_H-M   'P 1'
#
loop_
_entity.id
_entity.type
_entity.pdbx_description
1 polymer ?
#
loop_
_entity_poly.entity_id
_entity_poly.type
_entity_poly.pdbx_seq_one_letter_code
_entity_poly.pdbx_strand_id
1 'polypeptide(L)'
;MKVLRLGVLLLLLALTGNPHSYATLPIGSGSDPGPGCSQIDTRASTKRTDGWNPRVSNSIPREIADDEEAKVGEYNGLFDRLDLDKGEAIFWADGLPPRDRTKVETIPSRVNLTIYSVLVTISCLGIIMACYFLGINIKHRNQRFIKMSSPHLNNLIILGCILTYSSVIFLGLDSQLTSIDSFPYICAARTWILMAGFTLAFGSMFSKTWRVHTIFTDIKLNKKVIKDYQLFMVVGILLAIDIAIMTTWQIVDPFSRAPDPSDKDAELVPVQEYCESRHMTVFVCAIYGYKGLLLIFGCFLAWETRNVSLPALNDSKYVGMSVYNVVIMCILGVAISFVLTDQQDAAFLIISVFIIFCTSVTLCLVFVPKLIELRVNPSGAEQNRVRATLKPPRSSRSDSFEDTLLQDNLKRARNNNTQLKRQVDERQNIILNLMNNLLGDLRVLTYSDMKPEPESSSMLSLNSQNAEMVPLTYESSH
;
A
#
# COMPACT_ATOMS: atom_id res chain seq x y z
N MET A 1 3.12 20.27 0.87
CA MET A 1 1.76 20.80 1.13
C MET A 1 0.77 20.61 -0.02
N LYS A 2 1.08 21.01 -1.27
CA LYS A 2 0.18 20.80 -2.44
C LYS A 2 -0.06 19.31 -2.78
N VAL A 3 0.98 18.47 -2.71
CA VAL A 3 0.88 17.01 -2.93
C VAL A 3 0.07 16.32 -1.83
N LEU A 4 0.23 16.76 -0.57
CA LEU A 4 -0.53 16.25 0.57
C LEU A 4 -2.02 16.61 0.46
N ARG A 5 -2.34 17.83 -0.01
CA ARG A 5 -3.73 18.24 -0.28
C ARG A 5 -4.37 17.46 -1.42
N LEU A 6 -3.62 17.15 -2.48
CA LEU A 6 -4.12 16.35 -3.60
C LEU A 6 -4.35 14.89 -3.17
N GLY A 7 -3.46 14.32 -2.36
CA GLY A 7 -3.62 12.98 -1.80
C GLY A 7 -4.82 12.86 -0.86
N VAL A 8 -5.05 13.85 0.00
CA VAL A 8 -6.24 13.88 0.90
C VAL A 8 -7.53 14.09 0.10
N LEU A 9 -7.51 14.91 -0.97
CA LEU A 9 -8.67 15.12 -1.83
C LEU A 9 -9.05 13.85 -2.61
N LEU A 10 -8.08 13.12 -3.14
CA LEU A 10 -8.30 11.84 -3.80
C LEU A 10 -8.80 10.76 -2.84
N LEU A 11 -8.31 10.75 -1.59
CA LEU A 11 -8.78 9.85 -0.55
C LEU A 11 -10.25 10.14 -0.16
N LEU A 12 -10.62 11.43 -0.08
CA LEU A 12 -12.00 11.86 0.22
C LEU A 12 -12.96 11.59 -0.95
N LEU A 13 -12.50 11.70 -2.19
CA LEU A 13 -13.28 11.34 -3.38
C LEU A 13 -13.50 9.82 -3.46
N ALA A 14 -12.52 9.01 -3.06
CA ALA A 14 -12.66 7.55 -2.98
C ALA A 14 -13.63 7.11 -1.87
N LEU A 15 -13.75 7.86 -0.78
CA LEU A 15 -14.68 7.57 0.34
C LEU A 15 -16.13 7.99 0.07
N THR A 16 -16.39 8.77 -0.99
CA THR A 16 -17.73 9.29 -1.32
C THR A 16 -18.36 8.63 -2.55
N GLY A 17 -17.63 7.75 -3.24
CA GLY A 17 -18.13 6.99 -4.39
C GLY A 17 -19.03 5.82 -3.96
N ASN A 18 -20.34 6.06 -3.93
CA ASN A 18 -21.37 5.04 -3.72
C ASN A 18 -21.67 4.35 -5.07
N PRO A 19 -21.49 3.02 -5.25
CA PRO A 19 -21.50 2.39 -6.58
C PRO A 19 -22.90 1.95 -7.08
N HIS A 20 -23.99 2.36 -6.44
CA HIS A 20 -25.33 2.02 -6.89
C HIS A 20 -26.04 3.23 -7.52
N SER A 21 -25.94 3.38 -8.84
CA SER A 21 -27.02 3.90 -9.71
C SER A 21 -26.53 4.04 -11.15
N TYR A 22 -26.59 2.95 -11.91
CA TYR A 22 -26.79 3.06 -13.36
C TYR A 22 -27.96 2.13 -13.72
N ALA A 23 -29.09 2.77 -13.99
CA ALA A 23 -30.31 2.14 -14.44
C ALA A 23 -30.12 1.62 -15.88
N THR A 24 -30.37 0.33 -16.06
CA THR A 24 -30.48 -0.35 -17.35
C THR A 24 -31.77 0.08 -18.06
N LEU A 25 -31.63 0.55 -19.30
CA LEU A 25 -32.73 0.74 -20.26
C LEU A 25 -33.01 -0.61 -20.95
N PRO A 26 -34.28 -1.03 -21.12
CA PRO A 26 -34.59 -2.26 -21.83
C PRO A 26 -34.54 -1.99 -23.34
N ILE A 27 -33.65 -2.69 -24.04
CA ILE A 27 -33.70 -2.83 -25.50
C ILE A 27 -34.61 -4.03 -25.80
N GLY A 28 -35.73 -3.77 -26.46
CA GLY A 28 -36.67 -4.80 -26.87
C GLY A 28 -36.05 -5.74 -27.90
N SER A 29 -35.94 -7.02 -27.55
CA SER A 29 -35.67 -8.10 -28.49
C SER A 29 -37.00 -8.57 -29.08
N GLY A 30 -37.24 -8.23 -30.34
CA GLY A 30 -38.21 -8.94 -31.17
C GLY A 30 -37.58 -10.24 -31.65
N SER A 31 -38.10 -11.36 -31.17
CA SER A 31 -37.77 -12.70 -31.66
C SER A 31 -39.03 -13.31 -32.28
N ASP A 32 -39.04 -13.41 -33.61
CA ASP A 32 -39.94 -14.27 -34.36
C ASP A 32 -39.64 -15.74 -33.99
N PRO A 33 -40.64 -16.59 -33.73
CA PRO A 33 -40.43 -18.02 -33.54
C PRO A 33 -40.28 -18.72 -34.90
N GLY A 34 -39.11 -19.31 -35.15
CA GLY A 34 -38.89 -20.27 -36.24
C GLY A 34 -39.65 -21.60 -36.00
N PRO A 35 -39.94 -22.38 -37.05
CA PRO A 35 -40.77 -23.57 -36.96
C PRO A 35 -39.93 -24.72 -36.39
N GLY A 36 -40.32 -25.25 -35.23
CA GLY A 36 -39.59 -26.32 -34.58
C GLY A 36 -40.32 -26.88 -33.36
N CYS A 37 -41.61 -27.17 -33.50
CA CYS A 37 -42.35 -27.97 -32.53
C CYS A 37 -42.83 -29.23 -33.26
N SER A 38 -42.22 -30.38 -32.94
CA SER A 38 -42.88 -31.67 -33.19
C SER A 38 -44.06 -31.76 -32.21
N GLN A 39 -45.26 -31.58 -32.75
CA GLN A 39 -46.49 -31.61 -31.96
C GLN A 39 -46.95 -33.05 -31.83
N ILE A 40 -46.97 -33.57 -30.60
CA ILE A 40 -47.51 -34.91 -30.33
C ILE A 40 -49.01 -34.79 -30.04
N ASP A 41 -49.84 -35.13 -31.03
CA ASP A 41 -51.29 -35.24 -30.86
C ASP A 41 -51.68 -36.67 -30.44
N THR A 42 -52.65 -36.79 -29.54
CA THR A 42 -53.13 -38.07 -28.99
C THR A 42 -54.60 -38.29 -29.31
N ARG A 43 -54.90 -39.28 -30.16
CA ARG A 43 -56.28 -39.66 -30.46
C ARG A 43 -56.72 -40.86 -29.62
N ALA A 44 -57.82 -40.71 -28.88
CA ALA A 44 -58.38 -41.78 -28.05
C ALA A 44 -59.19 -42.78 -28.88
N SER A 45 -58.98 -44.09 -28.66
CA SER A 45 -59.81 -45.15 -29.24
C SER A 45 -60.31 -46.12 -28.15
N THR A 46 -61.61 -46.41 -28.18
CA THR A 46 -62.39 -47.39 -27.38
C THR A 46 -63.24 -46.82 -26.23
N LYS A 47 -64.52 -47.24 -26.20
CA LYS A 47 -65.56 -46.83 -25.22
C LYS A 47 -65.93 -47.99 -24.29
N ARG A 48 -65.81 -47.80 -22.97
CA ARG A 48 -66.58 -48.52 -21.95
C ARG A 48 -67.07 -47.48 -20.92
N THR A 49 -68.35 -47.51 -20.58
CA THR A 49 -69.02 -46.51 -19.73
C THR A 49 -69.37 -47.12 -18.39
N ASP A 50 -68.80 -46.61 -17.30
CA ASP A 50 -69.35 -46.72 -15.94
C ASP A 50 -68.95 -45.45 -15.15
N GLY A 51 -69.81 -45.00 -14.24
CA GLY A 51 -69.91 -43.63 -13.72
C GLY A 51 -68.68 -43.02 -13.03
N TRP A 52 -68.55 -41.70 -13.15
CA TRP A 52 -67.63 -40.78 -12.46
C TRP A 52 -66.16 -41.20 -12.30
N ASN A 53 -65.70 -42.15 -13.11
CA ASN A 53 -64.30 -42.49 -13.29
C ASN A 53 -63.90 -42.08 -14.72
N PRO A 54 -62.78 -41.36 -14.94
CA PRO A 54 -62.35 -41.02 -16.28
C PRO A 54 -62.20 -42.29 -17.12
N ARG A 55 -62.74 -42.26 -18.35
CA ARG A 55 -62.67 -43.39 -19.29
C ARG A 55 -61.21 -43.66 -19.62
N VAL A 56 -60.73 -44.84 -19.28
CA VAL A 56 -59.38 -45.28 -19.62
C VAL A 56 -59.39 -45.84 -21.04
N SER A 57 -58.82 -45.09 -21.99
CA SER A 57 -58.75 -45.44 -23.41
C SER A 57 -57.30 -45.51 -23.90
N ASN A 58 -57.05 -46.27 -24.96
CA ASN A 58 -55.75 -46.21 -25.62
C ASN A 58 -55.60 -44.87 -26.34
N SER A 59 -54.42 -44.26 -26.24
CA SER A 59 -54.06 -43.07 -27.01
C SER A 59 -52.98 -43.41 -28.03
N ILE A 60 -53.08 -42.78 -29.20
CA ILE A 60 -52.13 -42.97 -30.30
C ILE A 60 -51.34 -41.68 -30.46
N PRO A 61 -50.09 -41.58 -29.94
CA PRO A 61 -49.21 -40.45 -30.22
C PRO A 61 -48.82 -40.42 -31.71
N ARG A 62 -48.81 -39.22 -32.29
CA ARG A 62 -48.37 -38.94 -33.67
C ARG A 62 -47.29 -37.88 -33.68
N GLU A 63 -46.43 -37.89 -34.68
CA GLU A 63 -45.45 -36.85 -34.96
C GLU A 63 -45.68 -36.31 -36.37
N ILE A 64 -45.47 -35.01 -36.57
CA ILE A 64 -45.55 -34.37 -37.89
C ILE A 64 -44.14 -34.25 -38.45
N ALA A 65 -43.87 -34.89 -39.58
CA ALA A 65 -42.62 -34.80 -40.31
C ALA A 65 -42.94 -34.50 -41.79
N ASP A 66 -42.27 -33.49 -42.38
CA ASP A 66 -42.49 -33.07 -43.77
C ASP A 66 -43.97 -32.89 -44.17
N ASP A 67 -44.77 -32.28 -43.27
CA ASP A 67 -46.21 -32.00 -43.44
C ASP A 67 -47.13 -33.25 -43.48
N GLU A 68 -46.59 -34.44 -43.16
CA GLU A 68 -47.36 -35.68 -42.97
C GLU A 68 -47.39 -36.15 -41.50
N GLU A 69 -48.54 -36.63 -41.04
CA GLU A 69 -48.71 -37.20 -39.68
C GLU A 69 -48.32 -38.69 -39.63
N ALA A 70 -47.20 -38.99 -38.99
CA ALA A 70 -46.75 -40.36 -38.73
C ALA A 70 -47.22 -40.85 -37.35
N LYS A 71 -47.64 -42.12 -37.24
CA LYS A 71 -47.95 -42.75 -35.95
C LYS A 71 -46.64 -43.20 -35.29
N VAL A 72 -46.32 -42.69 -34.11
CA VAL A 72 -45.03 -42.99 -33.41
C VAL A 72 -45.15 -43.98 -32.26
N GLY A 73 -46.36 -44.36 -31.85
CA GLY A 73 -46.54 -45.38 -30.80
C GLY A 73 -48.00 -45.62 -30.43
N GLU A 74 -48.21 -46.40 -29.37
CA GLU A 74 -49.52 -46.60 -28.74
C GLU A 74 -49.38 -46.64 -27.22
N TYR A 75 -50.16 -45.81 -26.52
CA TYR A 75 -50.23 -45.80 -25.06
C TYR A 75 -51.52 -46.45 -24.60
N ASN A 76 -51.42 -47.44 -23.72
CA ASN A 76 -52.55 -48.14 -23.13
C ASN A 76 -52.78 -47.63 -21.71
N GLY A 77 -53.83 -46.85 -21.50
CA GLY A 77 -54.14 -46.27 -20.19
C GLY A 77 -54.54 -47.29 -19.12
N LEU A 78 -54.98 -48.51 -19.49
CA LEU A 78 -55.41 -49.54 -18.52
C LEU A 78 -54.22 -50.22 -17.85
N PHE A 79 -53.12 -50.35 -18.58
CA PHE A 79 -51.88 -50.99 -18.12
C PHE A 79 -50.74 -50.00 -17.90
N ASP A 80 -51.00 -48.70 -18.08
CA ASP A 80 -50.03 -47.60 -18.00
C ASP A 80 -48.75 -47.89 -18.79
N ARG A 81 -48.92 -48.32 -20.05
CA ARG A 81 -47.82 -48.80 -20.89
C ARG A 81 -47.78 -48.07 -22.23
N LEU A 82 -46.64 -47.45 -22.52
CA LEU A 82 -46.32 -46.88 -23.83
C LEU A 82 -45.51 -47.90 -24.65
N ASP A 83 -46.09 -48.41 -25.73
CA ASP A 83 -45.41 -49.29 -26.69
C ASP A 83 -44.99 -48.46 -27.92
N LEU A 84 -43.71 -48.09 -28.01
CA LEU A 84 -43.14 -47.36 -29.15
C LEU A 84 -42.87 -48.27 -30.36
N ASP A 85 -42.76 -49.58 -30.16
CA ASP A 85 -42.54 -50.56 -31.25
C ASP A 85 -43.74 -50.69 -32.20
N LYS A 86 -44.90 -50.12 -31.84
CA LYS A 86 -46.15 -50.15 -32.60
C LYS A 86 -46.35 -48.92 -33.51
N GLY A 87 -45.29 -48.14 -33.74
CA GLY A 87 -45.25 -46.96 -34.59
C GLY A 87 -43.91 -46.81 -35.34
N GLU A 88 -43.78 -45.72 -36.08
CA GLU A 88 -42.55 -45.30 -36.73
C GLU A 88 -41.58 -44.69 -35.72
N ALA A 89 -40.29 -44.69 -36.06
CA ALA A 89 -39.25 -44.11 -35.20
C ALA A 89 -39.41 -42.58 -35.13
N ILE A 90 -39.24 -42.03 -33.93
CA ILE A 90 -39.30 -40.58 -33.69
C ILE A 90 -38.00 -39.95 -34.19
N PHE A 91 -38.08 -38.91 -35.01
CA PHE A 91 -36.92 -38.23 -35.59
C PHE A 91 -36.78 -36.81 -35.05
N TRP A 92 -35.73 -36.59 -34.25
CA TRP A 92 -35.34 -35.26 -33.82
C TRP A 92 -34.28 -34.69 -34.76
N ALA A 93 -34.32 -33.37 -35.01
CA ALA A 93 -33.38 -32.69 -35.92
C ALA A 93 -31.89 -32.98 -35.60
N ASP A 94 -31.55 -33.09 -34.30
CA ASP A 94 -30.20 -33.40 -33.81
C ASP A 94 -30.05 -34.85 -33.31
N GLY A 95 -31.03 -35.73 -33.58
CA GLY A 95 -31.06 -37.13 -33.15
C GLY A 95 -31.29 -37.36 -31.66
N LEU A 96 -31.47 -36.31 -30.87
CA LEU A 96 -31.75 -36.33 -29.43
C LEU A 96 -33.02 -35.53 -29.14
N PRO A 97 -33.88 -35.99 -28.21
CA PRO A 97 -35.02 -35.20 -27.79
C PRO A 97 -34.56 -33.87 -27.19
N PRO A 98 -35.23 -32.75 -27.53
CA PRO A 98 -34.90 -31.45 -26.96
C PRO A 98 -35.07 -31.50 -25.45
N ARG A 99 -34.24 -30.74 -24.75
CA ARG A 99 -34.33 -30.64 -23.29
C ARG A 99 -35.30 -29.53 -22.91
N ASP A 100 -36.15 -29.80 -21.94
CA ASP A 100 -37.13 -28.83 -21.40
C ASP A 100 -36.47 -27.59 -20.76
N ARG A 101 -35.16 -27.68 -20.45
CA ARG A 101 -34.37 -26.58 -19.92
C ARG A 101 -32.94 -26.62 -20.44
N THR A 102 -32.35 -25.46 -20.58
CA THR A 102 -30.93 -25.33 -20.91
C THR A 102 -30.07 -25.79 -19.74
N LYS A 103 -29.05 -26.61 -20.03
CA LYS A 103 -28.00 -26.97 -19.07
C LYS A 103 -27.00 -25.81 -19.01
N VAL A 104 -26.96 -25.10 -17.88
CA VAL A 104 -25.96 -24.06 -17.63
C VAL A 104 -24.62 -24.71 -17.32
N GLU A 105 -23.60 -24.46 -18.15
CA GLU A 105 -22.22 -24.84 -17.86
C GLU A 105 -21.43 -23.58 -17.51
N THR A 106 -21.05 -23.49 -16.24
CA THR A 106 -20.30 -22.36 -15.70
C THR A 106 -18.82 -22.48 -16.11
N ILE A 107 -18.34 -21.58 -16.97
CA ILE A 107 -16.92 -21.51 -17.32
C ILE A 107 -16.28 -20.40 -16.48
N PRO A 108 -15.25 -20.69 -15.66
CA PRO A 108 -14.55 -19.66 -14.93
C PRO A 108 -13.84 -18.71 -15.91
N SER A 109 -13.99 -17.40 -15.71
CA SER A 109 -13.18 -16.38 -16.39
C SER A 109 -11.72 -16.51 -15.93
N ARG A 110 -10.79 -16.64 -16.87
CA ARG A 110 -9.39 -17.01 -16.60
C ARG A 110 -8.44 -15.96 -17.11
N VAL A 111 -7.31 -15.82 -16.41
CA VAL A 111 -6.21 -14.97 -16.88
C VAL A 111 -5.53 -15.61 -18.09
N ASN A 112 -5.21 -14.81 -19.11
CA ASN A 112 -4.46 -15.31 -20.26
C ASN A 112 -3.08 -15.86 -19.83
N LEU A 113 -2.85 -17.16 -20.08
CA LEU A 113 -1.63 -17.87 -19.71
C LEU A 113 -0.36 -17.21 -20.27
N THR A 114 -0.46 -16.61 -21.47
CA THR A 114 0.66 -15.90 -22.09
C THR A 114 1.07 -14.70 -21.24
N ILE A 115 0.10 -13.86 -20.84
CA ILE A 115 0.34 -12.69 -19.98
C ILE A 115 0.92 -13.12 -18.65
N TYR A 116 0.34 -14.15 -18.02
CA TYR A 116 0.83 -14.71 -16.77
C TYR A 116 2.29 -15.18 -16.88
N SER A 117 2.63 -15.97 -17.89
CA SER A 117 4.00 -16.48 -18.08
C SER A 117 5.04 -15.37 -18.24
N VAL A 118 4.69 -14.29 -18.96
CA VAL A 118 5.57 -13.12 -19.15
C VAL A 118 5.79 -12.39 -17.82
N LEU A 119 4.75 -12.15 -17.05
CA LEU A 119 4.86 -11.43 -15.77
C LEU A 119 5.60 -12.25 -14.71
N VAL A 120 5.40 -13.57 -14.67
CA VAL A 120 6.13 -14.48 -13.78
C VAL A 120 7.61 -14.52 -14.13
N THR A 121 7.96 -14.63 -15.42
CA THR A 121 9.38 -14.63 -15.82
C THR A 121 10.10 -13.34 -15.44
N ILE A 122 9.46 -12.17 -15.63
CA ILE A 122 10.00 -10.88 -15.18
C ILE A 122 10.13 -10.85 -13.64
N SER A 123 9.13 -11.32 -12.90
CA SER A 123 9.17 -11.38 -11.43
C SER A 123 10.31 -12.28 -10.93
N CYS A 124 10.51 -13.43 -11.57
CA CYS A 124 11.62 -14.34 -11.26
C CYS A 124 12.99 -13.69 -11.52
N LEU A 125 13.16 -12.96 -12.62
CA LEU A 125 14.37 -12.17 -12.88
C LEU A 125 14.60 -11.11 -11.79
N GLY A 126 13.53 -10.45 -11.35
CA GLY A 126 13.56 -9.50 -10.22
C GLY A 126 14.02 -10.15 -8.91
N ILE A 127 13.54 -11.36 -8.60
CA ILE A 127 13.96 -12.14 -7.43
C ILE A 127 15.45 -12.52 -7.54
N ILE A 128 15.90 -12.99 -8.70
CA ILE A 128 17.32 -13.34 -8.92
C ILE A 128 18.22 -12.12 -8.72
N MET A 129 17.82 -10.96 -9.26
CA MET A 129 18.52 -9.70 -9.07
C MET A 129 18.55 -9.27 -7.59
N ALA A 130 17.43 -9.40 -6.88
CA ALA A 130 17.34 -9.11 -5.45
C ALA A 130 18.25 -10.02 -4.61
N CYS A 131 18.25 -11.33 -4.88
CA CYS A 131 19.14 -12.31 -4.24
C CYS A 131 20.63 -11.99 -4.50
N TYR A 132 20.97 -11.57 -5.71
CA TYR A 132 22.33 -11.11 -6.04
C TYR A 132 22.75 -9.90 -5.19
N PHE A 133 21.89 -8.87 -5.10
CA PHE A 133 22.17 -7.70 -4.24
C PHE A 133 22.25 -8.07 -2.76
N LEU A 134 21.43 -9.01 -2.30
CA LEU A 134 21.49 -9.53 -0.92
C LEU A 134 22.85 -10.21 -0.65
N GLY A 135 23.29 -11.08 -1.57
CA GLY A 135 24.58 -11.76 -1.46
C GLY A 135 25.75 -10.78 -1.39
N ILE A 136 25.76 -9.74 -2.23
CA ILE A 136 26.78 -8.68 -2.19
C ILE A 136 26.73 -7.91 -0.88
N ASN A 137 25.52 -7.54 -0.41
CA ASN A 137 25.36 -6.77 0.82
C ASN A 137 25.90 -7.52 2.03
N ILE A 138 25.60 -8.83 2.13
CA ILE A 138 26.07 -9.70 3.20
C ILE A 138 27.59 -9.89 3.09
N LYS A 139 28.12 -10.18 1.90
CA LYS A 139 29.56 -10.43 1.68
C LYS A 139 30.41 -9.21 2.06
N HIS A 140 29.99 -8.02 1.67
CA HIS A 140 30.74 -6.78 1.90
C HIS A 140 30.24 -5.97 3.10
N ARG A 141 29.47 -6.58 4.02
CA ARG A 141 28.85 -5.90 5.17
C ARG A 141 29.84 -5.17 6.11
N ASN A 142 31.09 -5.64 6.14
CA ASN A 142 32.14 -5.09 7.02
C ASN A 142 32.81 -3.84 6.43
N GLN A 143 32.59 -3.54 5.15
CA GLN A 143 33.12 -2.33 4.51
C GLN A 143 32.49 -1.08 5.13
N ARG A 144 33.31 -0.05 5.40
CA ARG A 144 32.89 1.16 6.13
C ARG A 144 31.65 1.83 5.51
N PHE A 145 31.59 1.90 4.18
CA PHE A 145 30.48 2.51 3.45
C PHE A 145 29.15 1.74 3.65
N ILE A 146 29.16 0.42 3.45
CA ILE A 146 27.98 -0.43 3.67
C ILE A 146 27.56 -0.41 5.15
N LYS A 147 28.53 -0.45 6.07
CA LYS A 147 28.28 -0.43 7.51
C LYS A 147 27.57 0.84 7.97
N MET A 148 27.91 2.01 7.41
CA MET A 148 27.22 3.27 7.72
C MET A 148 25.77 3.29 7.19
N SER A 149 25.49 2.58 6.09
CA SER A 149 24.15 2.49 5.48
C SER A 149 23.18 1.57 6.23
N SER A 150 23.54 1.04 7.41
CA SER A 150 22.73 0.06 8.16
C SER A 150 22.47 -1.23 7.35
N PRO A 151 23.47 -2.11 7.19
CA PRO A 151 23.38 -3.27 6.29
C PRO A 151 22.22 -4.20 6.64
N HIS A 152 21.93 -4.35 7.92
CA HIS A 152 20.85 -5.17 8.43
C HIS A 152 19.44 -4.70 7.99
N LEU A 153 19.18 -3.39 7.96
CA LEU A 153 17.92 -2.84 7.44
C LEU A 153 17.85 -2.96 5.92
N ASN A 154 18.97 -2.78 5.23
CA ASN A 154 19.04 -2.99 3.79
C ASN A 154 18.69 -4.45 3.43
N ASN A 155 19.13 -5.43 4.22
CA ASN A 155 18.75 -6.83 4.03
C ASN A 155 17.24 -7.05 4.20
N LEU A 156 16.60 -6.41 5.19
CA LEU A 156 15.15 -6.46 5.35
C LEU A 156 14.40 -5.81 4.17
N ILE A 157 14.92 -4.69 3.64
CA ILE A 157 14.34 -4.08 2.43
C ILE A 157 14.36 -5.07 1.27
N ILE A 158 15.48 -5.76 1.04
CA ILE A 158 15.59 -6.77 -0.03
C ILE A 158 14.64 -7.94 0.21
N LEU A 159 14.54 -8.43 1.45
CA LEU A 159 13.61 -9.51 1.79
C LEU A 159 12.16 -9.11 1.52
N GLY A 160 11.79 -7.86 1.86
CA GLY A 160 10.50 -7.29 1.51
C GLY A 160 10.27 -7.24 -0.01
N CYS A 161 11.28 -6.79 -0.79
CA CYS A 161 11.20 -6.80 -2.25
C CYS A 161 11.03 -8.21 -2.84
N ILE A 162 11.73 -9.22 -2.31
CA ILE A 162 11.57 -10.62 -2.74
C ILE A 162 10.13 -11.08 -2.50
N LEU A 163 9.58 -10.82 -1.31
CA LEU A 163 8.18 -11.16 -0.99
C LEU A 163 7.20 -10.42 -1.91
N THR A 164 7.42 -9.15 -2.22
CA THR A 164 6.56 -8.43 -3.17
C THR A 164 6.64 -9.00 -4.59
N TYR A 165 7.79 -9.45 -5.07
CA TYR A 165 7.86 -10.16 -6.36
C TYR A 165 7.15 -11.51 -6.31
N SER A 166 7.32 -12.26 -5.21
CA SER A 166 6.56 -13.49 -4.99
C SER A 166 5.05 -13.24 -4.98
N SER A 167 4.59 -12.13 -4.43
CA SER A 167 3.15 -11.79 -4.42
C SER A 167 2.54 -11.70 -5.82
N VAL A 168 3.31 -11.27 -6.83
CA VAL A 168 2.85 -11.21 -8.23
C VAL A 168 2.66 -12.61 -8.80
N ILE A 169 3.52 -13.56 -8.43
CA ILE A 169 3.37 -14.97 -8.82
C ILE A 169 2.09 -15.53 -8.21
N PHE A 170 1.86 -15.30 -6.92
CA PHE A 170 0.64 -15.75 -6.24
C PHE A 170 -0.63 -15.06 -6.75
N LEU A 171 -0.55 -13.81 -7.22
CA LEU A 171 -1.71 -13.08 -7.75
C LEU A 171 -2.25 -13.70 -9.04
N GLY A 172 -1.38 -14.27 -9.87
CA GLY A 172 -1.77 -14.91 -11.13
C GLY A 172 -2.06 -16.42 -11.04
N LEU A 173 -1.94 -17.01 -9.85
CA LEU A 173 -2.32 -18.41 -9.63
C LEU A 173 -3.84 -18.54 -9.58
N ASP A 174 -4.40 -18.96 -10.71
CA ASP A 174 -5.84 -19.19 -10.89
C ASP A 174 -6.24 -20.66 -10.59
N SER A 175 -7.54 -20.92 -10.44
CA SER A 175 -8.12 -22.26 -10.18
C SER A 175 -7.88 -23.28 -11.31
N GLN A 176 -7.37 -22.85 -12.46
CA GLN A 176 -6.91 -23.75 -13.52
C GLN A 176 -5.62 -24.49 -13.15
N LEU A 177 -4.72 -23.84 -12.42
CA LEU A 177 -3.40 -24.38 -12.06
C LEU A 177 -3.42 -25.12 -10.72
N THR A 178 -4.45 -24.88 -9.89
CA THR A 178 -4.55 -25.43 -8.53
C THR A 178 -5.92 -26.03 -8.26
N SER A 179 -6.01 -27.06 -7.41
CA SER A 179 -7.29 -27.70 -7.07
C SER A 179 -8.29 -26.72 -6.45
N ILE A 180 -9.58 -26.97 -6.73
CA ILE A 180 -10.72 -26.13 -6.31
C ILE A 180 -10.74 -25.93 -4.78
N ASP A 181 -10.40 -26.96 -4.01
CA ASP A 181 -10.39 -26.91 -2.54
C ASP A 181 -9.26 -26.02 -1.97
N SER A 182 -8.22 -25.75 -2.76
CA SER A 182 -7.05 -24.96 -2.34
C SER A 182 -7.18 -23.47 -2.64
N PHE A 183 -8.18 -23.07 -3.44
CA PHE A 183 -8.34 -21.70 -3.92
C PHE A 183 -8.48 -20.65 -2.78
N PRO A 184 -9.24 -20.89 -1.70
CA PRO A 184 -9.33 -19.93 -0.59
C PRO A 184 -7.97 -19.67 0.10
N TYR A 185 -7.11 -20.69 0.17
CA TYR A 185 -5.78 -20.56 0.78
C TYR A 185 -4.82 -19.77 -0.10
N ILE A 186 -4.90 -19.93 -1.43
CA ILE A 186 -4.13 -19.10 -2.38
C ILE A 186 -4.57 -17.64 -2.26
N CYS A 187 -5.87 -17.42 -2.13
CA CYS A 187 -6.44 -16.11 -1.99
C CYS A 187 -6.05 -15.40 -0.68
N ALA A 188 -5.92 -16.17 0.39
CA ALA A 188 -5.28 -15.68 1.60
C ALA A 188 -3.79 -15.36 1.32
N ALA A 189 -3.05 -16.33 0.79
CA ALA A 189 -1.61 -16.22 0.56
C ALA A 189 -1.21 -14.98 -0.25
N ARG A 190 -1.94 -14.63 -1.32
CA ARG A 190 -1.68 -13.41 -2.12
C ARG A 190 -1.68 -12.15 -1.25
N THR A 191 -2.67 -12.00 -0.38
CA THR A 191 -2.84 -10.81 0.46
C THR A 191 -1.80 -10.80 1.58
N TRP A 192 -1.55 -11.96 2.19
CA TRP A 192 -0.56 -12.13 3.25
C TRP A 192 0.85 -11.78 2.77
N ILE A 193 1.28 -12.32 1.63
CA ILE A 193 2.63 -12.10 1.09
C ILE A 193 2.81 -10.63 0.68
N LEU A 194 1.81 -10.03 0.02
CA LEU A 194 1.87 -8.62 -0.37
C LEU A 194 1.95 -7.69 0.85
N MET A 195 1.14 -7.94 1.88
CA MET A 195 1.14 -7.16 3.12
C MET A 195 2.47 -7.25 3.87
N ALA A 196 2.97 -8.47 4.07
CA ALA A 196 4.25 -8.70 4.73
C ALA A 196 5.42 -8.09 3.94
N GLY A 197 5.43 -8.26 2.61
CA GLY A 197 6.44 -7.69 1.73
C GLY A 197 6.48 -6.17 1.78
N PHE A 198 5.31 -5.53 1.70
CA PHE A 198 5.18 -4.08 1.82
C PHE A 198 5.72 -3.58 3.17
N THR A 199 5.33 -4.19 4.29
CA THR A 199 5.76 -3.74 5.62
C THR A 199 7.23 -3.97 5.88
N LEU A 200 7.79 -5.10 5.44
CA LEU A 200 9.22 -5.34 5.57
C LEU A 200 10.03 -4.33 4.76
N ALA A 201 9.62 -4.03 3.52
CA ALA A 201 10.30 -3.06 2.68
C ALA A 201 10.13 -1.62 3.21
N PHE A 202 8.89 -1.15 3.32
CA PHE A 202 8.58 0.23 3.70
C PHE A 202 8.91 0.50 5.17
N GLY A 203 8.60 -0.41 6.09
CA GLY A 203 8.93 -0.29 7.51
C GLY A 203 10.44 -0.21 7.77
N SER A 204 11.25 -0.92 6.97
CA SER A 204 12.71 -0.83 7.05
C SER A 204 13.25 0.49 6.49
N MET A 205 12.69 1.00 5.38
CA MET A 205 13.02 2.34 4.89
C MET A 205 12.63 3.41 5.90
N PHE A 206 11.44 3.30 6.47
CA PHE A 206 10.94 4.16 7.54
C PHE A 206 11.90 4.18 8.73
N SER A 207 12.27 3.01 9.26
CA SER A 207 13.19 2.89 10.41
C SER A 207 14.57 3.46 10.10
N LYS A 208 15.02 3.31 8.85
CA LYS A 208 16.29 3.89 8.37
C LYS A 208 16.22 5.42 8.33
N THR A 209 15.16 6.00 7.80
CA THR A 209 14.95 7.45 7.77
C THR A 209 14.76 8.03 9.18
N TRP A 210 14.06 7.31 10.06
CA TRP A 210 13.89 7.66 11.47
C TRP A 210 15.23 7.73 12.23
N ARG A 211 16.13 6.77 12.00
CA ARG A 211 17.49 6.79 12.56
C ARG A 211 18.22 8.06 12.15
N VAL A 212 18.14 8.44 10.87
CA VAL A 212 18.77 9.64 10.34
C VAL A 212 18.19 10.90 10.99
N HIS A 213 16.85 11.01 11.05
CA HIS A 213 16.16 12.11 11.71
C HIS A 213 16.58 12.23 13.19
N THR A 214 16.58 11.13 13.94
CA THR A 214 16.96 11.12 15.36
C THR A 214 18.39 11.61 15.57
N ILE A 215 19.34 11.15 14.74
CA ILE A 215 20.75 11.56 14.84
C ILE A 215 20.92 13.08 14.63
N PHE A 216 20.11 13.69 13.77
CA PHE A 216 20.22 15.11 13.44
C PHE A 216 19.46 16.04 14.40
N THR A 217 18.32 15.59 14.91
CA THR A 217 17.48 16.40 15.82
C THR A 217 18.05 16.38 17.24
N ASP A 218 18.85 15.38 17.62
CA ASP A 218 19.48 15.27 18.94
C ASP A 218 20.72 16.20 19.07
N ILE A 219 20.47 17.52 19.06
CA ILE A 219 21.48 18.60 19.17
C ILE A 219 22.05 18.69 20.60
N LYS A 220 21.36 18.15 21.60
CA LYS A 220 21.82 18.10 23.00
C LYS A 220 22.69 16.87 23.26
N LEU A 221 23.86 16.78 22.60
CA LEU A 221 25.11 16.03 22.89
C LEU A 221 25.16 14.82 23.87
N ASN A 222 24.06 14.18 24.25
CA ASN A 222 24.06 12.87 24.86
C ASN A 222 24.18 11.93 23.68
N LYS A 223 25.37 11.35 23.50
CA LYS A 223 25.70 10.41 22.43
C LYS A 223 24.85 9.15 22.57
N LYS A 224 23.56 9.24 22.24
CA LYS A 224 22.61 8.13 22.31
C LYS A 224 22.96 7.15 21.22
N VAL A 225 23.67 6.09 21.60
CA VAL A 225 23.99 4.99 20.69
C VAL A 225 22.69 4.24 20.41
N ILE A 226 22.06 4.54 19.27
CA ILE A 226 20.90 3.81 18.80
C ILE A 226 21.36 2.40 18.44
N LYS A 227 20.83 1.40 19.14
CA LYS A 227 21.16 -0.01 18.91
C LYS A 227 20.32 -0.52 17.73
N ASP A 228 20.93 -1.31 16.84
CA ASP A 228 20.24 -1.86 15.66
C ASP A 228 18.99 -2.69 16.04
N TYR A 229 19.00 -3.37 17.20
CA TYR A 229 17.85 -4.10 17.73
C TYR A 229 16.59 -3.23 17.91
N GLN A 230 16.74 -1.95 18.28
CA GLN A 230 15.59 -1.05 18.44
C GLN A 230 14.88 -0.79 17.10
N LEU A 231 15.64 -0.71 16.00
CA LEU A 231 15.07 -0.50 14.67
C LEU A 231 14.38 -1.77 14.18
N PHE A 232 14.97 -2.94 14.43
CA PHE A 232 14.33 -4.22 14.14
C PHE A 232 13.02 -4.40 14.93
N MET A 233 12.99 -4.00 16.19
CA MET A 233 11.78 -4.06 17.01
C MET A 233 10.67 -3.19 16.42
N VAL A 234 10.98 -1.99 15.91
CA VAL A 234 9.98 -1.14 15.23
C VAL A 234 9.40 -1.84 14.01
N VAL A 235 10.23 -2.41 13.13
CA VAL A 235 9.74 -3.15 11.95
C VAL A 235 8.96 -4.40 12.37
N GLY A 236 9.41 -5.11 13.40
CA GLY A 236 8.74 -6.29 13.95
C GLY A 236 7.36 -5.98 14.52
N ILE A 237 7.20 -4.84 15.21
CA ILE A 237 5.90 -4.38 15.71
C ILE A 237 4.96 -4.08 14.53
N LEU A 238 5.44 -3.37 13.49
CA LEU A 238 4.62 -3.08 12.30
C LEU A 238 4.17 -4.37 11.59
N LEU A 239 5.06 -5.37 11.51
CA LEU A 239 4.73 -6.68 10.94
C LEU A 239 3.76 -7.47 11.84
N ALA A 240 3.90 -7.40 13.16
CA ALA A 240 2.99 -8.03 14.10
C ALA A 240 1.57 -7.46 13.99
N ILE A 241 1.44 -6.14 13.79
CA ILE A 241 0.15 -5.48 13.53
C ILE A 241 -0.49 -6.04 12.24
N ASP A 242 0.28 -6.17 11.15
CA ASP A 242 -0.23 -6.77 9.91
C ASP A 242 -0.72 -8.20 10.12
N ILE A 243 0.07 -9.03 10.81
CA ILE A 243 -0.30 -10.40 11.10
C ILE A 243 -1.58 -10.43 11.93
N ALA A 244 -1.71 -9.58 12.95
CA ALA A 244 -2.91 -9.50 13.78
C ALA A 244 -4.16 -9.08 12.98
N ILE A 245 -4.04 -8.09 12.09
CA ILE A 245 -5.16 -7.66 11.23
C ILE A 245 -5.56 -8.81 10.30
N MET A 246 -4.58 -9.47 9.67
CA MET A 246 -4.84 -10.56 8.72
C MET A 246 -5.41 -11.80 9.39
N THR A 247 -4.91 -12.20 10.58
CA THR A 247 -5.49 -13.32 11.33
C THR A 247 -6.90 -13.00 11.79
N THR A 248 -7.15 -11.78 12.27
CA THR A 248 -8.50 -11.34 12.68
C THR A 248 -9.48 -11.42 11.52
N TRP A 249 -9.07 -10.98 10.33
CA TRP A 249 -9.91 -11.11 9.13
C TRP A 249 -10.25 -12.58 8.83
N GLN A 250 -9.25 -13.46 8.78
CA GLN A 250 -9.46 -14.89 8.47
C GLN A 250 -10.34 -15.62 9.49
N ILE A 251 -10.28 -15.23 10.77
CA ILE A 251 -11.06 -15.87 11.84
C ILE A 251 -12.50 -15.35 11.85
N VAL A 252 -12.71 -14.05 11.66
CA VAL A 252 -14.02 -13.41 11.76
C VAL A 252 -14.85 -13.61 10.49
N ASP A 253 -14.21 -13.53 9.33
CA ASP A 253 -14.88 -13.55 8.03
C ASP A 253 -14.03 -14.39 7.04
N PRO A 254 -14.06 -15.73 7.15
CA PRO A 254 -13.28 -16.60 6.28
C PRO A 254 -13.77 -16.45 4.84
N PHE A 255 -12.81 -16.36 3.91
CA PHE A 255 -13.09 -16.26 2.48
C PHE A 255 -13.94 -17.44 2.03
N SER A 256 -15.18 -17.15 1.62
CA SER A 256 -16.13 -18.14 1.12
C SER A 256 -16.31 -17.92 -0.36
N ARG A 257 -16.32 -18.99 -1.16
CA ARG A 257 -16.60 -18.91 -2.59
C ARG A 257 -18.07 -18.56 -2.77
N ALA A 258 -18.38 -17.34 -3.19
CA ALA A 258 -19.70 -16.97 -3.66
C ALA A 258 -19.77 -17.24 -5.17
N PRO A 259 -20.57 -18.21 -5.65
CA PRO A 259 -20.98 -18.20 -7.04
C PRO A 259 -21.92 -17.01 -7.23
N ASP A 260 -21.54 -16.04 -8.05
CA ASP A 260 -22.40 -14.92 -8.41
C ASP A 260 -23.64 -15.47 -9.16
N PRO A 261 -24.86 -15.36 -8.61
CA PRO A 261 -26.05 -15.87 -9.25
C PRO A 261 -26.62 -14.76 -10.14
N SER A 262 -26.07 -14.59 -11.34
CA SER A 262 -26.71 -13.76 -12.35
C SER A 262 -27.50 -14.60 -13.34
N ASP A 263 -28.70 -14.09 -13.58
CA ASP A 263 -29.95 -14.65 -14.10
C ASP A 263 -29.94 -15.48 -15.40
N LYS A 264 -31.05 -16.20 -15.60
CA LYS A 264 -31.45 -17.09 -16.72
C LYS A 264 -31.50 -16.31 -18.05
N ASP A 265 -31.30 -16.85 -19.25
CA ASP A 265 -31.36 -18.19 -19.85
C ASP A 265 -30.14 -18.40 -20.77
N ALA A 266 -29.61 -19.61 -20.84
CA ALA A 266 -28.85 -20.16 -21.97
C ALA A 266 -27.86 -19.25 -22.74
N GLU A 267 -26.89 -18.67 -22.05
CA GLU A 267 -25.71 -18.04 -22.66
C GLU A 267 -24.47 -18.53 -21.90
N LEU A 268 -23.30 -18.65 -22.55
CA LEU A 268 -22.06 -18.94 -21.82
C LEU A 268 -21.79 -17.77 -20.87
N VAL A 269 -22.21 -17.86 -19.61
CA VAL A 269 -21.96 -16.81 -18.62
C VAL A 269 -20.57 -17.03 -18.05
N PRO A 270 -19.58 -16.19 -18.35
CA PRO A 270 -18.29 -16.25 -17.69
C PRO A 270 -18.51 -15.91 -16.22
N VAL A 271 -18.33 -16.88 -15.32
CA VAL A 271 -18.44 -16.62 -13.88
C VAL A 271 -17.05 -16.31 -13.36
N GLN A 272 -16.96 -15.17 -12.71
CA GLN A 272 -15.70 -14.69 -12.16
C GLN A 272 -15.52 -15.23 -10.73
N GLU A 273 -14.44 -15.98 -10.50
CA GLU A 273 -14.13 -16.50 -9.17
C GLU A 273 -13.50 -15.40 -8.31
N TYR A 274 -14.35 -14.64 -7.62
CA TYR A 274 -13.90 -13.69 -6.60
C TYR A 274 -13.76 -14.39 -5.24
N CYS A 275 -12.78 -13.95 -4.46
CA CYS A 275 -12.77 -14.22 -3.03
C CYS A 275 -13.57 -13.13 -2.36
N GLU A 276 -14.85 -13.41 -2.14
CA GLU A 276 -15.73 -12.50 -1.44
C GLU A 276 -15.79 -12.86 0.05
N SER A 277 -15.98 -11.84 0.86
CA SER A 277 -16.12 -11.91 2.31
C SER A 277 -17.22 -10.91 2.68
N ARG A 278 -18.08 -11.25 3.64
CA ARG A 278 -19.30 -10.49 3.94
C ARG A 278 -18.99 -9.04 4.33
N HIS A 279 -17.82 -8.79 4.91
CA HIS A 279 -17.34 -7.46 5.30
C HIS A 279 -16.01 -7.10 4.61
N MET A 280 -15.75 -7.61 3.40
CA MET A 280 -14.51 -7.39 2.65
C MET A 280 -14.11 -5.90 2.60
N THR A 281 -15.05 -5.02 2.27
CA THR A 281 -14.82 -3.57 2.18
C THR A 281 -14.31 -2.98 3.49
N VAL A 282 -14.82 -3.41 4.64
CA VAL A 282 -14.43 -2.88 5.95
C VAL A 282 -12.97 -3.22 6.25
N PHE A 283 -12.57 -4.48 6.05
CA PHE A 283 -11.19 -4.91 6.28
C PHE A 283 -10.21 -4.29 5.27
N VAL A 284 -10.60 -4.20 4.00
CA VAL A 284 -9.79 -3.52 2.97
C VAL A 284 -9.59 -2.04 3.30
N CYS A 285 -10.65 -1.33 3.67
CA CYS A 285 -10.58 0.08 4.09
C CYS A 285 -9.70 0.25 5.34
N ALA A 286 -9.81 -0.65 6.33
CA ALA A 286 -8.98 -0.61 7.53
C ALA A 286 -7.49 -0.78 7.18
N ILE A 287 -7.16 -1.73 6.30
CA ILE A 287 -5.80 -1.96 5.82
C ILE A 287 -5.28 -0.74 5.06
N TYR A 288 -6.03 -0.22 4.09
CA TYR A 288 -5.62 0.96 3.32
C TYR A 288 -5.48 2.21 4.18
N GLY A 289 -6.36 2.39 5.18
CA GLY A 289 -6.25 3.47 6.16
C GLY A 289 -4.95 3.37 6.96
N TYR A 290 -4.68 2.21 7.56
CA TYR A 290 -3.45 1.96 8.31
C TYR A 290 -2.18 2.14 7.45
N LYS A 291 -2.13 1.54 6.27
CA LYS A 291 -0.99 1.70 5.34
C LYS A 291 -0.84 3.14 4.86
N GLY A 292 -1.95 3.83 4.60
CA GLY A 292 -1.96 5.24 4.21
C GLY A 292 -1.35 6.14 5.30
N LEU A 293 -1.69 5.91 6.56
CA LEU A 293 -1.09 6.63 7.70
C LEU A 293 0.42 6.39 7.78
N LEU A 294 0.86 5.13 7.61
CA LEU A 294 2.30 4.80 7.56
C LEU A 294 3.00 5.52 6.39
N LEU A 295 2.40 5.55 5.21
CA LEU A 295 2.94 6.25 4.04
C LEU A 295 3.08 7.76 4.29
N ILE A 296 2.06 8.39 4.87
CA ILE A 296 2.09 9.83 5.23
C ILE A 296 3.22 10.11 6.21
N PHE A 297 3.34 9.29 7.26
CA PHE A 297 4.38 9.47 8.27
C PHE A 297 5.79 9.24 7.70
N GLY A 298 5.98 8.22 6.85
CA GLY A 298 7.24 8.01 6.15
C GLY A 298 7.61 9.16 5.21
N CYS A 299 6.62 9.73 4.52
CA CYS A 299 6.80 10.93 3.69
C CYS A 299 7.21 12.15 4.51
N PHE A 300 6.59 12.36 5.68
CA PHE A 300 6.97 13.43 6.61
C PHE A 300 8.44 13.31 7.05
N LEU A 301 8.89 12.12 7.46
CA LEU A 301 10.30 11.91 7.83
C LEU A 301 11.26 12.09 6.64
N ALA A 302 10.87 11.63 5.46
CA ALA A 302 11.66 11.83 4.24
C ALA A 302 11.76 13.32 3.86
N TRP A 303 10.76 14.12 4.21
CA TRP A 303 10.78 15.58 4.00
C TRP A 303 11.74 16.27 4.98
N GLU A 304 11.60 15.99 6.28
CA GLU A 304 12.46 16.57 7.32
C GLU A 304 13.94 16.24 7.09
N THR A 305 14.24 15.04 6.61
CA THR A 305 15.62 14.60 6.37
C THR A 305 16.23 15.08 5.04
N ARG A 306 15.46 15.74 4.17
CA ARG A 306 15.91 16.12 2.81
C ARG A 306 17.04 17.15 2.80
N ASN A 307 16.98 18.12 3.71
CA ASN A 307 17.90 19.26 3.73
C ASN A 307 19.19 18.98 4.52
N VAL A 308 19.34 17.78 5.08
CA VAL A 308 20.49 17.43 5.92
C VAL A 308 21.53 16.65 5.12
N SER A 309 22.30 17.36 4.30
CA SER A 309 23.31 16.77 3.43
C SER A 309 24.69 16.70 4.11
N LEU A 310 24.96 15.62 4.84
CA LEU A 310 26.34 15.23 5.14
C LEU A 310 26.86 14.33 4.00
N PRO A 311 28.06 14.56 3.43
CA PRO A 311 28.62 13.72 2.36
C PRO A 311 28.71 12.23 2.71
N ALA A 312 28.95 11.92 3.99
CA ALA A 312 28.96 10.55 4.52
C ALA A 312 27.55 9.89 4.59
N LEU A 313 26.48 10.66 4.33
CA LEU A 313 25.09 10.23 4.42
C LEU A 313 24.31 10.41 3.13
N ASN A 314 24.97 10.60 1.97
CA ASN A 314 24.27 10.75 0.68
C ASN A 314 23.35 9.55 0.34
N ASP A 315 23.59 8.39 0.96
CA ASP A 315 22.71 7.21 0.97
C ASP A 315 21.29 7.50 1.49
N SER A 316 21.12 8.40 2.46
CA SER A 316 19.81 8.76 2.99
C SER A 316 18.94 9.48 1.96
N LYS A 317 19.55 10.22 1.02
CA LYS A 317 18.83 10.92 -0.04
C LYS A 317 18.18 9.93 -1.02
N TYR A 318 18.89 8.87 -1.40
CA TYR A 318 18.35 7.82 -2.27
C TYR A 318 17.24 7.02 -1.58
N VAL A 319 17.39 6.75 -0.28
CA VAL A 319 16.32 6.11 0.53
C VAL A 319 15.10 7.03 0.66
N GLY A 320 15.29 8.34 0.83
CA GLY A 320 14.19 9.30 0.81
C GLY A 320 13.49 9.37 -0.55
N MET A 321 14.25 9.35 -1.65
CA MET A 321 13.71 9.27 -3.01
C MET A 321 12.89 7.98 -3.24
N SER A 322 13.36 6.83 -2.73
CA SER A 322 12.61 5.59 -2.85
C SER A 322 11.30 5.61 -2.07
N VAL A 323 11.24 6.28 -0.90
CA VAL A 323 9.99 6.49 -0.16
C VAL A 323 8.97 7.27 -1.00
N TYR A 324 9.39 8.35 -1.66
CA TYR A 324 8.48 9.11 -2.55
C TYR A 324 7.99 8.28 -3.74
N ASN A 325 8.87 7.48 -4.35
CA ASN A 325 8.49 6.55 -5.42
C ASN A 325 7.40 5.58 -4.96
N VAL A 326 7.58 4.92 -3.82
CA VAL A 326 6.60 3.97 -3.28
C VAL A 326 5.27 4.66 -2.99
N VAL A 327 5.27 5.84 -2.35
CA VAL A 327 4.03 6.59 -2.05
C VAL A 327 3.25 6.90 -3.33
N ILE A 328 3.91 7.41 -4.36
CA ILE A 328 3.27 7.77 -5.64
C ILE A 328 2.67 6.51 -6.30
N MET A 329 3.44 5.42 -6.35
CA MET A 329 3.00 4.18 -6.97
C MET A 329 1.84 3.53 -6.20
N CYS A 330 1.82 3.61 -4.87
CA CYS A 330 0.69 3.11 -4.07
C CYS A 330 -0.59 3.92 -4.30
N ILE A 331 -0.52 5.25 -4.39
CA ILE A 331 -1.69 6.09 -4.68
C ILE A 331 -2.25 5.75 -6.07
N LEU A 332 -1.38 5.63 -7.08
CA LEU A 332 -1.77 5.25 -8.43
C LEU A 332 -2.37 3.83 -8.48
N GLY A 333 -1.75 2.87 -7.78
CA GLY A 333 -2.23 1.50 -7.72
C GLY A 333 -3.63 1.38 -7.12
N VAL A 334 -3.91 2.11 -6.04
CA VAL A 334 -5.27 2.16 -5.45
C VAL A 334 -6.26 2.77 -6.43
N ALA A 335 -5.91 3.88 -7.09
CA ALA A 335 -6.80 4.52 -8.07
C ALA A 335 -7.13 3.58 -9.25
N ILE A 336 -6.13 2.86 -9.78
CA ILE A 336 -6.31 1.87 -10.84
C ILE A 336 -7.20 0.71 -10.38
N SER A 337 -7.01 0.23 -9.15
CA SER A 337 -7.80 -0.87 -8.60
C SER A 337 -9.30 -0.55 -8.52
N PHE A 338 -9.68 0.72 -8.35
CA PHE A 338 -11.08 1.15 -8.38
C PHE A 338 -11.64 1.27 -9.79
N VAL A 339 -10.81 1.56 -10.80
CA VAL A 339 -11.26 1.77 -12.18
C VAL A 339 -11.41 0.44 -12.94
N LEU A 340 -10.62 -0.59 -12.60
CA LEU A 340 -10.54 -1.84 -13.37
C LEU A 340 -11.27 -3.03 -12.70
N THR A 341 -12.44 -2.81 -12.10
CA THR A 341 -13.21 -3.89 -11.45
C THR A 341 -13.78 -4.92 -12.45
N ASP A 342 -14.09 -4.48 -13.68
CA ASP A 342 -14.84 -5.27 -14.66
C ASP A 342 -13.96 -6.11 -15.62
N GLN A 343 -12.64 -5.89 -15.65
CA GLN A 343 -11.73 -6.60 -16.57
C GLN A 343 -10.56 -7.22 -15.81
N GLN A 344 -10.62 -8.54 -15.58
CA GLN A 344 -9.60 -9.28 -14.83
C GLN A 344 -8.22 -9.28 -15.48
N ASP A 345 -8.15 -9.56 -16.78
CA ASP A 345 -6.89 -9.61 -17.52
C ASP A 345 -6.16 -8.27 -17.45
N ALA A 346 -6.90 -7.18 -17.69
CA ALA A 346 -6.38 -5.83 -17.64
C ALA A 346 -5.96 -5.44 -16.23
N ALA A 347 -6.81 -5.73 -15.22
CA ALA A 347 -6.51 -5.44 -13.82
C ALA A 347 -5.25 -6.18 -13.36
N PHE A 348 -5.16 -7.49 -13.62
CA PHE A 348 -4.00 -8.30 -13.27
C PHE A 348 -2.73 -7.80 -13.94
N LEU A 349 -2.77 -7.54 -15.26
CA LEU A 349 -1.63 -7.04 -16.01
C LEU A 349 -1.13 -5.71 -15.44
N ILE A 350 -2.04 -4.74 -15.28
CA ILE A 350 -1.66 -3.39 -14.87
C ILE A 350 -1.16 -3.39 -13.42
N ILE A 351 -1.88 -4.03 -12.49
CA ILE A 351 -1.46 -4.11 -11.08
C ILE A 351 -0.09 -4.79 -10.96
N SER A 352 0.12 -5.91 -11.65
CA SER A 352 1.39 -6.63 -11.63
C SER A 352 2.54 -5.79 -12.19
N VAL A 353 2.33 -5.10 -13.32
CA VAL A 353 3.34 -4.20 -13.91
C VAL A 353 3.68 -3.07 -12.96
N PHE A 354 2.69 -2.47 -12.29
CA PHE A 354 2.92 -1.41 -11.30
C PHE A 354 3.73 -1.91 -10.10
N ILE A 355 3.40 -3.10 -9.57
CA ILE A 355 4.14 -3.71 -8.45
C ILE A 355 5.59 -3.99 -8.87
N ILE A 356 5.81 -4.64 -10.02
CA ILE A 356 7.15 -4.97 -10.55
C ILE A 356 7.96 -3.69 -10.79
N PHE A 357 7.36 -2.68 -11.41
CA PHE A 357 8.05 -1.41 -11.68
C PHE A 357 8.41 -0.68 -10.40
N CYS A 358 7.46 -0.53 -9.47
CA CYS A 358 7.69 0.13 -8.19
C CYS A 358 8.81 -0.55 -7.39
N THR A 359 8.77 -1.88 -7.30
CA THR A 359 9.76 -2.68 -6.56
C THR A 359 11.13 -2.65 -7.24
N SER A 360 11.19 -2.73 -8.57
CA SER A 360 12.43 -2.61 -9.35
C SER A 360 13.11 -1.25 -9.16
N VAL A 361 12.37 -0.15 -9.31
CA VAL A 361 12.89 1.21 -9.12
C VAL A 361 13.40 1.39 -7.69
N THR A 362 12.64 0.91 -6.70
CA THR A 362 13.03 0.96 -5.29
C THR A 362 14.33 0.21 -5.02
N LEU A 363 14.45 -1.02 -5.54
CA LEU A 363 15.65 -1.84 -5.40
C LEU A 363 16.85 -1.15 -6.07
N CYS A 364 16.68 -0.62 -7.28
CA CYS A 364 17.72 0.08 -8.01
C CYS A 364 18.19 1.34 -7.26
N LEU A 365 17.27 2.20 -6.81
CA LEU A 365 17.61 3.43 -6.09
C LEU A 365 18.38 3.16 -4.79
N VAL A 366 18.02 2.12 -4.06
CA VAL A 366 18.65 1.81 -2.77
C VAL A 366 20.00 1.07 -2.92
N PHE A 367 20.21 0.29 -3.99
CA PHE A 367 21.38 -0.59 -4.10
C PHE A 367 22.36 -0.25 -5.22
N VAL A 368 21.91 0.34 -6.34
CA VAL A 368 22.81 0.69 -7.46
C VAL A 368 23.90 1.68 -7.03
N PRO A 369 23.60 2.78 -6.29
CA PRO A 369 24.65 3.69 -5.84
C PRO A 369 25.70 3.00 -4.96
N LYS A 370 25.27 2.01 -4.16
CA LYS A 370 26.17 1.24 -3.29
C LYS A 370 27.06 0.31 -4.09
N LEU A 371 26.50 -0.34 -5.11
CA LEU A 371 27.26 -1.23 -5.96
C LEU A 371 28.32 -0.46 -6.76
N ILE A 372 27.96 0.71 -7.31
CA ILE A 372 28.90 1.57 -8.03
C ILE A 372 30.06 1.98 -7.11
N GLU A 373 29.76 2.47 -5.89
CA GLU A 373 30.81 2.86 -4.94
C GLU A 373 31.73 1.69 -4.57
N LEU A 374 31.18 0.49 -4.39
CA LEU A 374 31.98 -0.72 -4.13
C LEU A 374 32.90 -1.09 -5.30
N ARG A 375 32.46 -0.87 -6.54
CA ARG A 375 33.23 -1.19 -7.75
C ARG A 375 34.33 -0.16 -7.99
N VAL A 376 34.07 1.11 -7.69
CA VAL A 376 35.06 2.19 -7.79
C VAL A 376 36.11 2.06 -6.70
N ASN A 377 35.73 1.71 -5.47
CA ASN A 377 36.62 1.65 -4.31
C ASN A 377 36.62 0.26 -3.62
N PRO A 378 37.15 -0.80 -4.25
CA PRO A 378 37.08 -2.17 -3.74
C PRO A 378 37.90 -2.41 -2.46
N SER A 379 38.97 -1.64 -2.23
CA SER A 379 39.93 -1.91 -1.15
C SER A 379 39.61 -1.21 0.18
N GLY A 380 38.56 -0.38 0.27
CA GLY A 380 38.30 0.42 1.48
C GLY A 380 39.49 1.25 1.95
N ALA A 381 40.49 1.45 1.06
CA ALA A 381 41.75 2.10 1.35
C ALA A 381 41.47 3.58 1.58
N GLU A 382 41.49 3.96 2.86
CA GLU A 382 41.56 5.31 3.39
C GLU A 382 41.05 6.42 2.44
N GLN A 383 39.73 6.67 2.48
CA GLN A 383 39.31 8.06 2.40
C GLN A 383 39.76 8.72 3.71
N ASN A 384 41.01 9.22 3.67
CA ASN A 384 41.66 10.08 4.64
C ASN A 384 40.63 10.80 5.51
N ARG A 385 40.61 10.48 6.81
CA ARG A 385 40.06 11.29 7.91
C ARG A 385 39.02 12.35 7.50
N VAL A 386 37.90 11.96 6.89
CA VAL A 386 36.71 12.82 6.91
C VAL A 386 36.11 12.65 8.30
N ARG A 387 36.70 13.38 9.24
CA ARG A 387 36.08 13.70 10.53
C ARG A 387 34.69 14.22 10.20
N ALA A 388 33.66 13.69 10.84
CA ALA A 388 32.30 14.22 10.82
C ALA A 388 32.26 15.58 11.53
N THR A 389 32.98 16.56 10.99
CA THR A 389 32.86 17.98 11.28
C THR A 389 32.08 18.56 10.11
N LEU A 390 31.09 19.40 10.42
CA LEU A 390 30.22 20.18 9.52
C LEU A 390 30.99 21.12 8.56
N LYS A 391 32.01 20.64 7.84
CA LYS A 391 32.70 21.40 6.80
C LYS A 391 32.37 20.81 5.43
N PRO A 392 31.96 21.65 4.46
CA PRO A 392 31.63 21.19 3.13
C PRO A 392 32.86 20.58 2.43
N PRO A 393 32.65 19.63 1.50
CA PRO A 393 33.74 18.91 0.83
C PRO A 393 34.50 19.86 -0.10
N ARG A 394 35.83 19.75 -0.12
CA ARG A 394 36.68 20.34 -1.16
C ARG A 394 36.76 19.36 -2.34
N SER A 395 36.24 19.74 -3.50
CA SER A 395 36.43 19.01 -4.76
C SER A 395 37.74 19.44 -5.44
N SER A 396 38.35 18.48 -6.09
CA SER A 396 39.65 18.57 -6.76
C SER A 396 39.60 19.36 -8.08
N ARG A 397 40.38 20.45 -8.10
CA ARG A 397 41.42 20.79 -9.10
C ARG A 397 41.06 21.38 -10.47
N SER A 398 39.85 21.90 -10.69
CA SER A 398 39.56 22.71 -11.89
C SER A 398 38.93 24.09 -11.65
N ASP A 399 38.69 24.51 -10.40
CA ASP A 399 37.94 25.76 -10.08
C ASP A 399 38.66 26.72 -9.11
N SER A 400 40.00 26.74 -9.10
CA SER A 400 40.78 27.52 -8.13
C SER A 400 40.46 29.03 -8.10
N PHE A 401 39.91 29.62 -9.16
CA PHE A 401 39.59 31.04 -9.20
C PHE A 401 38.21 31.36 -8.59
N GLU A 402 37.15 30.63 -8.97
CA GLU A 402 35.81 30.84 -8.40
C GLU A 402 35.78 30.53 -6.91
N ASP A 403 36.47 29.47 -6.46
CA ASP A 403 36.48 29.04 -5.07
C ASP A 403 37.21 30.06 -4.16
N THR A 404 38.21 30.76 -4.70
CA THR A 404 38.91 31.86 -4.01
C THR A 404 38.01 33.09 -3.87
N LEU A 405 37.26 33.43 -4.93
CA LEU A 405 36.35 34.57 -4.95
C LEU A 405 35.17 34.35 -3.98
N LEU A 406 34.64 33.12 -3.93
CA LEU A 406 33.60 32.71 -2.99
C LEU A 406 34.09 32.75 -1.54
N GLN A 407 35.33 32.32 -1.29
CA GLN A 407 35.92 32.37 0.04
C GLN A 407 36.16 33.81 0.53
N ASP A 408 36.56 34.71 -0.38
CA ASP A 408 36.72 36.13 -0.09
C ASP A 408 35.38 36.82 0.21
N ASN A 409 34.33 36.50 -0.55
CA ASN A 409 32.98 37.00 -0.30
C ASN A 409 32.43 36.52 1.05
N LEU A 410 32.66 35.25 1.41
CA LEU A 410 32.30 34.71 2.72
C LEU A 410 33.05 35.40 3.86
N LYS A 411 34.33 35.71 3.67
CA LYS A 411 35.14 36.44 4.66
C LYS A 411 34.64 37.87 4.85
N ARG A 412 34.28 38.57 3.76
CA ARG A 412 33.66 39.91 3.82
C ARG A 412 32.30 39.87 4.52
N ALA A 413 31.44 38.92 4.18
CA ALA A 413 30.13 38.76 4.84
C ALA A 413 30.26 38.46 6.34
N ARG A 414 31.28 37.69 6.75
CA ARG A 414 31.57 37.39 8.15
C ARG A 414 32.07 38.61 8.91
N ASN A 415 32.94 39.41 8.30
CA ASN A 415 33.42 40.66 8.87
C ASN A 415 32.31 41.70 9.01
N ASN A 416 31.39 41.77 8.04
CA ASN A 416 30.23 42.67 8.13
C ASN A 416 29.28 42.24 9.27
N ASN A 417 29.06 40.94 9.45
CA ASN A 417 28.27 40.43 10.56
C ASN A 417 28.89 40.72 11.94
N THR A 418 30.21 40.62 12.08
CA THR A 418 30.88 40.95 13.34
C THR A 418 30.85 42.45 13.63
N GLN A 419 30.95 43.31 12.61
CA GLN A 419 30.76 44.74 12.77
C GLN A 419 29.33 45.11 13.17
N LEU A 420 28.32 44.54 12.51
CA LEU A 420 26.91 44.78 12.86
C LEU A 420 26.61 44.31 14.29
N LYS A 421 27.15 43.16 14.72
CA LYS A 421 27.05 42.73 16.13
C LYS A 421 27.62 43.75 17.11
N ARG A 422 28.81 44.28 16.82
CA ARG A 422 29.43 45.32 17.66
C ARG A 422 28.57 46.59 17.73
N GLN A 423 27.97 47.01 16.63
CA GLN A 423 27.06 48.16 16.61
C GLN A 423 25.79 47.91 17.44
N VAL A 424 25.26 46.69 17.41
CA VAL A 424 24.11 46.30 18.24
C VAL A 424 24.50 46.32 19.72
N ASP A 425 25.64 45.72 20.09
CA ASP A 425 26.13 45.70 21.48
C ASP A 425 26.41 47.13 22.00
N GLU A 426 26.98 48.00 21.16
CA GLU A 426 27.23 49.39 21.50
C GLU A 426 25.93 50.17 21.73
N ARG A 427 24.93 50.00 20.85
CA ARG A 427 23.61 50.61 21.06
C ARG A 427 22.89 50.04 22.28
N GLN A 428 23.04 48.73 22.56
CA GLN A 428 22.51 48.10 23.76
C GLN A 428 23.09 48.74 25.04
N ASN A 429 24.41 48.98 25.07
CA ASN A 429 25.09 49.65 26.19
C ASN A 429 24.65 51.10 26.35
N ILE A 430 24.44 51.84 25.24
CA ILE A 430 23.91 53.20 25.29
C ILE A 430 22.50 53.19 25.89
N ILE A 431 21.63 52.27 25.46
CA ILE A 431 20.27 52.13 26.00
C ILE A 431 20.31 51.79 27.50
N LEU A 432 21.20 50.88 27.92
CA LEU A 432 21.37 50.53 29.34
C LEU A 432 21.84 51.73 30.18
N ASN A 433 22.78 52.52 29.66
CA ASN A 433 23.24 53.74 30.33
C ASN A 433 22.14 54.80 30.40
N LEU A 434 21.36 54.99 29.32
CA LEU A 434 20.22 55.91 29.32
C LEU A 434 19.15 55.49 30.33
N MET A 435 18.88 54.18 30.41
CA MET A 435 17.92 53.59 31.35
C MET A 435 18.40 53.77 32.80
N ASN A 436 19.68 53.59 33.07
CA ASN A 436 20.26 53.83 34.41
C ASN A 436 20.24 55.31 34.80
N ASN A 437 20.47 56.22 33.85
CA ASN A 437 20.37 57.67 34.11
C ASN A 437 18.92 58.08 34.37
N LEU A 438 17.96 57.58 33.60
CA LEU A 438 16.53 57.81 33.84
C LEU A 438 16.06 57.23 35.18
N LEU A 439 16.54 56.06 35.57
CA LEU A 439 16.31 55.47 36.90
C LEU A 439 16.97 56.28 38.02
N GLY A 440 18.15 56.86 37.76
CA GLY A 440 18.83 57.79 38.66
C GLY A 440 18.03 59.08 38.87
N ASP A 441 17.54 59.69 37.78
CA ASP A 441 16.71 60.89 37.83
C ASP A 441 15.35 60.62 38.51
N LEU A 442 14.74 59.45 38.29
CA LEU A 442 13.54 59.02 39.03
C LEU A 442 13.82 58.83 40.54
N ARG A 443 15.03 58.39 40.91
CA ARG A 443 15.47 58.25 42.30
C ARG A 443 15.70 59.61 42.97
N VAL A 444 16.11 60.62 42.21
CA VAL A 444 16.25 62.01 42.70
C VAL A 444 14.87 62.68 42.85
N LEU A 445 13.93 62.40 41.96
CA LEU A 445 12.54 62.88 42.07
C LEU A 445 11.77 62.22 43.22
N THR A 446 12.08 60.97 43.58
CA THR A 446 11.49 60.31 44.76
C THR A 446 12.18 60.68 46.08
N TYR A 447 13.42 61.19 46.05
CA TYR A 447 14.11 61.71 47.22
C TYR A 447 13.72 63.16 47.56
N SER A 448 13.20 63.92 46.59
CA SER A 448 12.76 65.31 46.80
C SER A 448 11.34 65.43 47.37
N ASP A 449 10.62 64.31 47.55
CA ASP A 449 9.25 64.26 48.09
C ASP A 449 9.16 63.64 49.52
N MET A 450 10.30 63.50 50.22
CA MET A 450 10.31 63.06 51.63
C MET A 450 11.12 64.00 52.51
N LYS A 451 10.48 65.08 52.97
CA LYS A 451 10.93 65.90 54.11
C LYS A 451 10.23 65.40 55.37
N PRO A 452 10.91 64.94 56.43
CA PRO A 452 10.27 64.63 57.69
C PRO A 452 10.31 65.84 58.64
N GLU A 453 9.22 66.08 59.35
CA GLU A 453 9.22 66.81 60.63
C GLU A 453 8.87 65.83 61.78
N PRO A 454 9.27 66.14 63.03
CA PRO A 454 9.92 65.17 63.90
C PRO A 454 9.00 64.65 65.01
N GLU A 455 9.24 63.42 65.50
CA GLU A 455 9.00 63.12 66.92
C GLU A 455 9.73 61.85 67.41
N SER A 456 10.55 62.07 68.44
CA SER A 456 10.79 61.30 69.67
C SER A 456 11.17 59.80 69.67
N SER A 457 12.26 59.56 70.42
CA SER A 457 12.42 58.53 71.46
C SER A 457 12.94 57.13 71.10
N SER A 458 14.14 56.89 71.65
CA SER A 458 14.58 55.70 72.40
C SER A 458 15.29 54.53 71.71
N MET A 459 16.41 54.21 72.34
CA MET A 459 17.30 53.05 72.24
C MET A 459 16.63 51.70 71.93
N LEU A 460 17.30 50.85 71.15
CA LEU A 460 17.97 49.65 71.65
C LEU A 460 18.62 48.83 70.52
N SER A 461 19.83 48.38 70.81
CA SER A 461 20.64 47.41 70.08
C SER A 461 19.98 46.03 69.96
N LEU A 462 20.21 45.31 68.86
CA LEU A 462 20.53 43.86 68.90
C LEU A 462 21.12 43.36 67.56
N ASN A 463 22.31 42.79 67.66
CA ASN A 463 22.95 41.89 66.69
C ASN A 463 22.08 40.65 66.41
N SER A 464 22.24 40.01 65.25
CA SER A 464 22.62 38.57 65.14
C SER A 464 22.51 38.01 63.71
N GLN A 465 23.66 37.51 63.21
CA GLN A 465 23.88 36.25 62.47
C GLN A 465 23.12 35.92 61.18
N ASN A 466 23.92 35.82 60.10
CA ASN A 466 23.99 34.75 59.07
C ASN A 466 22.79 33.82 58.85
N ALA A 467 22.37 33.72 57.59
CA ALA A 467 22.14 32.42 56.92
C ALA A 467 22.18 32.60 55.39
N GLU A 468 23.19 32.01 54.75
CA GLU A 468 23.27 31.81 53.31
C GLU A 468 22.91 30.34 53.03
N MET A 469 21.98 30.07 52.10
CA MET A 469 21.75 28.73 51.52
C MET A 469 21.01 28.83 50.15
N VAL A 470 21.77 29.08 49.07
CA VAL A 470 21.99 28.28 47.83
C VAL A 470 20.96 27.13 47.53
N PRO A 471 20.65 26.66 46.28
CA PRO A 471 20.67 27.22 44.89
C PRO A 471 19.53 26.73 43.92
N LEU A 472 19.61 27.20 42.66
CA LEU A 472 19.30 26.57 41.35
C LEU A 472 18.71 25.14 41.25
N THR A 473 17.72 24.96 40.37
CA THR A 473 17.53 23.87 39.36
C THR A 473 16.38 24.27 38.42
N TYR A 474 16.46 24.26 37.08
CA TYR A 474 16.48 23.14 36.11
C TYR A 474 15.35 22.12 36.25
N GLU A 475 14.37 22.17 35.34
CA GLU A 475 13.37 21.13 34.97
C GLU A 475 13.25 21.21 33.43
N SER A 476 13.34 20.20 32.55
CA SER A 476 13.02 18.76 32.58
C SER A 476 11.72 18.46 33.32
N SER A 477 10.68 17.86 32.75
CA SER A 477 10.62 16.99 31.58
C SER A 477 9.14 16.66 31.36
N HIS A 478 8.70 16.51 30.11
CA HIS A 478 8.46 15.19 29.51
C HIS A 478 8.04 15.32 28.04
#